data_AF-A0A520IJR7-F1
#
_entry.id   AF-A0A520IJR7-F1
#
_cell.length_a   1.000
_cell.length_b   1.000
_cell.length_c   1.000
_cell.angle_alpha   90.00
_cell.angle_beta   90.00
_cell.angle_gamma   90.00
#
_symmetry.space_group_name_H-M   'P 1'
#
loop_
_entity.id
_entity.type
_entity.pdbx_description
1 polymer ?
#
loop_
_entity_poly.entity_id
_entity_poly.type
_entity_poly.pdbx_seq_one_letter_code
_entity_poly.pdbx_strand_id
1 'polypeptide(L)'
;MTALPLWTQIREDWVAHGRDWTRPGFRAVAVHRFGVWRMTVRPKPLRIPFSLAYRLLFRRCRNNYGIELPYSVALGRRVVIEHQGGI
;
A
#
# COMPACT_ATOMS: atom_id res chain seq x y z
N MET A 1 4.99 13.47 15.90
CA MET A 1 4.51 12.08 15.66
C MET A 1 5.45 11.43 14.67
N THR A 2 6.35 10.56 15.13
CA THR A 2 7.25 9.80 14.24
C THR A 2 6.44 8.82 13.40
N ALA A 3 6.54 8.90 12.08
CA ALA A 3 5.91 7.93 11.19
C ALA A 3 6.50 6.53 11.46
N LEU A 4 5.64 5.51 11.59
CA LEU A 4 6.08 4.14 11.83
C LEU A 4 6.87 3.60 10.63
N PRO A 5 7.87 2.71 10.84
CA PRO A 5 8.53 2.01 9.76
C PRO A 5 7.54 1.25 8.87
N LEU A 6 7.84 1.16 7.56
CA LEU A 6 6.97 0.48 6.58
C LEU A 6 6.58 -0.93 7.03
N TRP A 7 7.55 -1.73 7.47
CA TRP A 7 7.32 -3.12 7.88
C TRP A 7 6.40 -3.24 9.09
N THR A 8 6.45 -2.27 10.01
CA THR A 8 5.53 -2.22 11.16
C THR A 8 4.11 -1.95 10.67
N GLN A 9 3.92 -1.00 9.76
CA GLN A 9 2.60 -0.70 9.18
C GLN A 9 2.04 -1.90 8.42
N ILE A 10 2.85 -2.55 7.55
CA ILE A 10 2.44 -3.75 6.81
C ILE A 10 2.06 -4.88 7.75
N ARG A 11 2.82 -5.12 8.83
CA ARG A 11 2.50 -6.15 9.82
C ARG A 11 1.17 -5.87 10.53
N GLU A 12 0.94 -4.63 10.93
CA GLU A 12 -0.33 -4.22 11.54
C GLU A 12 -1.51 -4.40 10.57
N ASP A 13 -1.35 -3.96 9.33
CA ASP A 13 -2.37 -4.09 8.30
C ASP A 13 -2.61 -5.58 7.95
N TRP A 14 -1.59 -6.43 7.97
CA TRP A 14 -1.72 -7.89 7.75
C TRP A 14 -2.49 -8.56 8.86
N VAL A 15 -2.21 -8.21 10.12
CA VAL A 15 -2.96 -8.72 11.28
C VAL A 15 -4.42 -8.24 11.22
N ALA A 16 -4.67 -6.99 10.83
CA ALA A 16 -6.02 -6.44 10.70
C ALA A 16 -6.83 -7.15 9.59
N HIS A 17 -6.18 -7.57 8.50
CA HIS A 17 -6.78 -8.35 7.42
C HIS A 17 -6.79 -9.87 7.71
N GLY A 18 -6.84 -10.26 8.98
CA GLY A 18 -6.99 -11.67 9.38
C GLY A 18 -5.78 -12.55 9.04
N ARG A 19 -4.59 -11.96 8.90
CA ARG A 19 -3.34 -12.65 8.53
C ARG A 19 -3.39 -13.31 7.15
N ASP A 20 -4.26 -12.84 6.27
CA ASP A 20 -4.37 -13.32 4.90
C ASP A 20 -3.80 -12.30 3.91
N TRP A 21 -2.63 -12.62 3.35
CA TRP A 21 -1.95 -11.75 2.38
C TRP A 21 -2.58 -11.81 0.98
N THR A 22 -3.51 -12.74 0.74
CA THR A 22 -4.20 -12.90 -0.54
C THR A 22 -5.37 -11.93 -0.71
N ARG A 23 -5.87 -11.35 0.38
CA ARG A 23 -6.98 -10.39 0.38
C ARG A 23 -6.69 -9.18 -0.51
N PRO A 24 -7.58 -8.84 -1.46
CA PRO A 24 -7.45 -7.66 -2.32
C PRO A 24 -7.22 -6.36 -1.54
N GLY A 25 -8.03 -6.13 -0.49
CA GLY A 25 -7.92 -4.97 0.37
C GLY A 25 -6.57 -4.85 1.06
N PHE A 26 -6.04 -5.95 1.61
CA PHE A 26 -4.71 -5.95 2.22
C PHE A 26 -3.64 -5.56 1.20
N ARG A 27 -3.68 -6.15 0.02
CA ARG A 27 -2.73 -5.85 -1.06
C ARG A 27 -2.80 -4.39 -1.47
N ALA A 28 -4.00 -3.82 -1.58
CA ALA A 28 -4.17 -2.40 -1.91
C ALA A 28 -3.59 -1.48 -0.81
N VAL A 29 -3.89 -1.76 0.46
CA VAL A 29 -3.33 -1.02 1.60
C VAL A 29 -1.81 -1.13 1.65
N ALA A 30 -1.25 -2.33 1.51
CA ALA A 30 0.20 -2.56 1.51
C ALA A 30 0.91 -1.80 0.36
N VAL A 31 0.31 -1.78 -0.83
CA VAL A 31 0.82 -1.02 -1.98
C VAL A 31 0.75 0.49 -1.73
N HIS A 32 -0.31 0.98 -1.10
CA HIS A 32 -0.39 2.37 -0.66
C HIS A 32 0.73 2.70 0.34
N ARG A 33 0.95 1.88 1.38
CA ARG A 33 2.04 2.08 2.37
C ARG A 33 3.41 2.11 1.70
N PHE A 34 3.66 1.18 0.76
CA PHE A 34 4.88 1.17 -0.04
C PHE A 34 5.04 2.44 -0.88
N GLY A 35 3.95 2.93 -1.48
CA GLY A 35 3.90 4.19 -2.23
C GLY A 35 4.22 5.43 -1.38
N VAL A 36 3.84 5.43 -0.10
CA VAL A 36 4.23 6.48 0.85
C VAL A 36 5.69 6.34 1.24
N TRP A 37 6.14 5.14 1.59
CA TRP A 37 7.53 4.86 1.98
C TRP A 37 8.53 5.23 0.88
N ARG A 38 8.26 4.94 -0.40
CA ARG A 38 9.21 5.30 -1.48
C ARG A 38 9.49 6.80 -1.53
N MET A 39 8.59 7.65 -1.02
CA MET A 39 8.79 9.11 -0.99
C MET A 39 9.81 9.53 0.08
N THR A 40 10.12 8.68 1.05
CA THR A 40 11.17 8.92 2.06
C THR A 40 12.57 8.59 1.53
N VAL A 41 12.68 7.85 0.42
CA VAL A 41 13.95 7.55 -0.26
C VAL A 41 14.49 8.84 -0.87
N ARG A 42 15.57 9.40 -0.29
CA ARG A 42 16.09 10.73 -0.64
C ARG A 42 16.79 10.82 -2.00
N PRO A 43 17.70 9.89 -2.39
CA PRO A 43 18.33 9.97 -3.69
C PRO A 43 17.29 9.69 -4.78
N LYS A 44 17.04 10.68 -5.65
CA LYS A 44 16.08 10.55 -6.76
C LYS A 44 16.35 9.31 -7.63
N PRO A 45 17.61 8.99 -8.02
CA PRO A 45 17.88 7.80 -8.82
C PRO A 45 17.48 6.51 -8.11
N LEU A 46 17.76 6.41 -6.81
CA LEU A 46 17.39 5.25 -5.99
C LEU A 46 15.87 5.09 -5.88
N ARG A 47 15.10 6.18 -6.00
CA ARG A 47 13.64 6.15 -5.98
C ARG A 47 13.02 5.64 -7.29
N ILE A 48 13.73 5.70 -8.42
CA ILE A 48 13.22 5.30 -9.74
C ILE A 48 12.72 3.84 -9.74
N PRO A 49 13.52 2.83 -9.34
CA PRO A 49 13.05 1.45 -9.33
C PRO A 49 11.84 1.24 -8.41
N PHE A 50 11.83 1.85 -7.23
CA PHE A 50 10.68 1.77 -6.32
C PHE A 50 9.42 2.45 -6.87
N SER A 51 9.59 3.53 -7.64
CA SER A 51 8.47 4.22 -8.28
C SER A 51 7.88 3.40 -9.43
N LEU A 52 8.73 2.68 -10.18
CA LEU A 52 8.26 1.74 -11.20
C LEU A 52 7.51 0.57 -10.57
N ALA A 53 8.07 -0.02 -9.51
CA ALA A 53 7.42 -1.08 -8.75
C ALA A 53 6.06 -0.63 -8.20
N TYR A 54 5.99 0.56 -7.60
CA TYR A 54 4.74 1.13 -7.09
C TYR A 54 3.70 1.28 -8.21
N ARG A 55 4.08 1.84 -9.36
CA ARG A 55 3.15 2.03 -10.49
C ARG A 55 2.64 0.71 -11.05
N LEU A 56 3.45 -0.35 -11.07
CA LEU A 56 3.03 -1.67 -11.51
C LEU A 56 2.04 -2.29 -10.51
N LEU A 57 2.40 -2.27 -9.23
CA LEU A 57 1.57 -2.83 -8.16
C LEU A 57 0.24 -2.08 -7.99
N PHE A 58 0.27 -0.75 -8.08
CA PHE A 58 -0.93 0.09 -8.05
C PHE A 58 -1.87 -0.26 -9.21
N ARG A 59 -1.33 -0.35 -10.45
CA ARG A 59 -2.13 -0.75 -11.62
C ARG A 59 -2.68 -2.17 -11.49
N ARG A 60 -1.94 -3.09 -10.86
CA ARG A 60 -2.44 -4.43 -10.55
C ARG A 60 -3.62 -4.37 -9.58
N CYS A 61 -3.56 -3.57 -8.51
CA CYS A 61 -4.68 -3.44 -7.58
C CYS A 61 -5.91 -2.83 -8.27
N ARG A 62 -5.72 -1.74 -9.02
CA ARG A 62 -6.80 -1.11 -9.78
C ARG A 62 -7.41 -2.04 -10.82
N ASN A 63 -6.59 -2.67 -11.66
CA ASN A 63 -7.12 -3.43 -12.80
C ASN A 63 -7.65 -4.81 -12.42
N ASN A 64 -7.06 -5.49 -11.42
CA ASN A 64 -7.48 -6.84 -11.05
C ASN A 64 -8.53 -6.85 -9.94
N TYR A 65 -8.49 -5.88 -9.02
CA TYR A 65 -9.43 -5.81 -7.91
C TYR A 65 -10.45 -4.70 -8.10
N GLY A 66 -10.15 -3.64 -8.85
CA GLY A 66 -11.02 -2.45 -8.90
C GLY A 66 -10.90 -1.60 -7.64
N ILE A 67 -9.74 -1.64 -6.98
CA ILE A 67 -9.44 -0.83 -5.79
C ILE A 67 -8.40 0.24 -6.15
N GLU A 68 -8.79 1.51 -6.09
CA GLU A 68 -7.94 2.66 -6.39
C GLU A 68 -7.50 3.40 -5.13
N LEU A 69 -6.36 2.97 -4.57
CA LEU A 69 -5.81 3.59 -3.35
C LEU A 69 -4.46 4.28 -3.63
N PRO A 70 -4.46 5.53 -4.14
CA PRO A 70 -3.22 6.22 -4.49
C PRO A 70 -2.41 6.60 -3.23
N TYR A 71 -1.08 6.68 -3.38
CA TYR A 71 -0.16 7.03 -2.28
C TYR A 71 -0.39 8.42 -1.68
N SER A 72 -1.12 9.30 -2.35
CA SER A 72 -1.46 10.65 -1.88
C SER A 72 -2.64 10.67 -0.90
N VAL A 73 -3.39 9.58 -0.76
CA VAL A 73 -4.50 9.47 0.19
C VAL A 73 -3.97 9.51 1.62
N ALA A 74 -4.62 10.27 2.49
CA ALA A 74 -4.38 10.21 3.92
C ALA A 74 -5.07 8.96 4.51
N LEU A 75 -4.34 7.83 4.56
CA LEU A 75 -4.87 6.58 5.09
C LEU A 75 -4.55 6.39 6.57
N GLY A 76 -5.59 6.23 7.40
CA GLY A 76 -5.47 5.92 8.82
C GLY A 76 -4.78 4.57 9.12
N ARG A 77 -4.47 4.29 10.39
CA ARG A 77 -3.86 3.00 10.81
C ARG A 77 -4.90 1.88 10.84
N ARG A 78 -4.51 0.68 10.40
CA ARG A 78 -5.33 -0.55 10.46
C ARG A 78 -6.68 -0.41 9.75
N VAL A 79 -6.70 0.34 8.64
CA VAL A 79 -7.88 0.41 7.76
C VAL A 79 -8.03 -0.93 7.06
N VAL A 80 -9.23 -1.48 7.10
CA VAL A 80 -9.57 -2.76 6.48
C VAL A 80 -10.51 -2.51 5.31
N ILE A 81 -10.15 -3.04 4.14
CA ILE A 81 -11.00 -3.03 2.95
C ILE A 81 -11.48 -4.47 2.74
N GLU A 82 -12.74 -4.75 3.10
CA GLU A 82 -13.32 -6.09 2.93
C GLU A 82 -13.90 -6.30 1.52
N HIS A 83 -14.29 -5.22 0.84
CA HIS A 83 -14.88 -5.33 -0.49
C HIS A 83 -13.83 -5.62 -1.57
N GLN A 84 -14.17 -6.50 -2.51
CA GLN A 84 -13.24 -6.96 -3.53
C GLN A 84 -12.88 -5.86 -4.55
N GLY A 85 -13.79 -4.92 -4.83
CA GLY A 85 -13.62 -3.88 -5.86
C GLY A 85 -14.65 -2.77 -5.78
N GLY A 86 -14.54 -1.75 -6.63
CA GLY A 86 -15.40 -0.56 -6.59
C GLY A 86 -15.06 0.37 -5.43
N ILE A 87 -13.79 0.40 -5.03
CA ILE A 87 -13.27 1.17 -3.89
C ILE A 87 -12.27 2.21 -4.37
#